data_AF-A0A1R1YFL1-F1
#
_entry.id   AF-A0A1R1YFL1-F1
#
_cell.length_a   1.000
_cell.length_b   1.000
_cell.length_c   1.000
_cell.angle_alpha   90.00
_cell.angle_beta   90.00
_cell.angle_gamma   90.00
#
_symmetry.space_group_name_H-M   'P 1'
#
loop_
_entity.id
_entity.type
_entity.pdbx_description
1 polymer ?
#
loop_
_entity_poly.entity_id
_entity_poly.type
_entity_poly.pdbx_seq_one_letter_code
_entity_poly.pdbx_strand_id
1 'polypeptide(L)'
;MKCKLRPTHLLSLKDLTEKTCWLLAICGFMRASDMDGIDNVNTTLSDTSVCFLIVAPKEKRQGRPIERPCEIKAHQNKLIYPLDV
;
A
#
# COMPACT_ATOMS: atom_id res chain seq x y z
N MET A 1 -22.98 4.34 -3.12
CA MET A 1 -21.89 5.13 -2.51
C MET A 1 -21.29 6.03 -3.58
N LYS A 2 -21.40 7.36 -3.46
CA LYS A 2 -20.78 8.31 -4.40
C LYS A 2 -19.38 8.62 -3.89
N CYS A 3 -18.34 8.05 -4.51
CA CYS A 3 -16.95 8.43 -4.24
C CYS A 3 -16.73 9.81 -4.87
N LYS A 4 -16.91 10.88 -4.08
CA LYS A 4 -16.50 12.23 -4.49
C LYS A 4 -14.97 12.22 -4.53
N LEU A 5 -14.39 12.25 -5.73
CA LEU A 5 -12.94 12.34 -5.93
C LEU A 5 -12.49 13.72 -5.40
N ARG A 6 -12.17 13.80 -4.10
CA ARG A 6 -11.50 14.97 -3.54
C ARG A 6 -10.08 14.99 -4.11
N PRO A 7 -9.59 16.15 -4.57
CA PRO A 7 -8.22 16.27 -5.05
C PRO A 7 -7.21 15.84 -3.97
N THR A 8 -6.22 15.04 -4.37
CA THR A 8 -5.29 14.35 -3.46
C THR A 8 -4.43 15.34 -2.67
N HIS A 9 -4.11 16.48 -3.27
CA HIS A 9 -3.35 17.60 -2.67
C HIS A 9 -4.08 18.38 -1.54
N LEU A 10 -5.37 18.14 -1.32
CA LEU A 10 -6.15 18.77 -0.24
C LEU A 10 -6.43 17.82 0.94
N LEU A 11 -5.89 16.61 0.92
CA LEU A 11 -6.11 15.60 1.95
C LEU A 11 -5.06 15.72 3.05
N SER A 12 -5.48 15.51 4.29
CA SER A 12 -4.53 15.30 5.38
C SER A 12 -3.75 13.99 5.13
N LEU A 13 -2.54 13.88 5.69
CA LEU A 13 -1.78 12.62 5.62
C LEU A 13 -2.61 11.42 6.11
N LYS A 14 -3.43 11.61 7.15
CA LYS A 14 -4.31 10.57 7.67
C LYS A 14 -5.36 10.14 6.65
N ASP A 15 -6.04 11.09 6.00
CA ASP A 15 -7.05 10.77 4.98
C ASP A 15 -6.41 10.12 3.75
N LEU A 16 -5.17 10.54 3.41
CA LEU A 16 -4.42 9.96 2.32
C LEU A 16 -4.06 8.51 2.63
N THR A 17 -3.54 8.22 3.83
CA THR A 17 -3.24 6.86 4.29
C THR A 17 -4.50 5.98 4.34
N GLU A 18 -5.63 6.50 4.80
CA GLU A 18 -6.88 5.75 4.81
C GLU A 18 -7.35 5.38 3.39
N LYS A 19 -7.26 6.35 2.46
CA LYS A 19 -7.62 6.15 1.05
C LYS A 19 -6.69 5.15 0.36
N THR A 20 -5.39 5.19 0.63
CA THR A 20 -4.43 4.24 0.05
C THR A 20 -4.61 2.84 0.65
N CYS A 21 -4.78 2.70 1.97
CA CYS A 21 -5.07 1.41 2.61
C CYS A 21 -6.36 0.78 2.09
N TRP A 22 -7.44 1.56 1.98
CA TRP A 22 -8.71 1.09 1.42
C TRP A 22 -8.55 0.55 0.01
N LEU A 23 -7.76 1.25 -0.80
CA LEU A 23 -7.51 0.87 -2.17
C LEU A 23 -6.69 -0.43 -2.29
N LEU A 24 -5.63 -0.54 -1.49
CA LEU A 24 -4.78 -1.73 -1.43
C LEU A 24 -5.60 -2.97 -1.02
N ALA A 25 -6.59 -2.79 -0.13
CA ALA A 25 -7.52 -3.83 0.28
C ALA A 25 -8.49 -4.21 -0.84
N ILE A 26 -9.12 -3.23 -1.52
CA ILE A 26 -10.11 -3.50 -2.57
C ILE A 26 -9.49 -4.12 -3.82
N CYS A 27 -8.30 -3.66 -4.20
CA CYS A 27 -7.57 -4.24 -5.31
C CYS A 27 -6.96 -5.62 -4.97
N GLY A 28 -7.03 -6.05 -3.70
CA GLY A 28 -6.52 -7.34 -3.26
C GLY A 28 -5.00 -7.43 -3.24
N PHE A 29 -4.28 -6.30 -3.23
CA PHE A 29 -2.82 -6.28 -3.17
C PHE A 29 -2.30 -6.76 -1.81
N MET A 30 -2.99 -6.40 -0.73
CA MET A 30 -2.59 -6.73 0.64
C MET A 30 -3.79 -7.03 1.52
N ARG A 31 -3.62 -7.91 2.52
CA ARG A 31 -4.62 -8.13 3.57
C ARG A 31 -4.45 -7.09 4.68
N ALA A 32 -5.50 -6.89 5.48
CA ALA A 32 -5.44 -5.98 6.63
C ALA A 32 -4.30 -6.32 7.62
N SER A 33 -3.99 -7.61 7.80
CA SER A 33 -2.84 -8.04 8.62
C SER A 33 -1.48 -7.68 8.04
N ASP A 34 -1.40 -7.63 6.70
CA ASP A 34 -0.16 -7.27 6.02
C ASP A 34 0.07 -5.76 6.15
N MET A 35 -1.00 -4.96 6.13
CA MET A 35 -0.94 -3.50 6.34
C MET A 35 -0.44 -3.10 7.71
N ASP A 36 -0.85 -3.82 8.77
CA ASP A 36 -0.40 -3.60 10.15
C ASP A 36 1.09 -3.95 10.33
N GLY A 37 1.61 -4.85 9.49
CA GLY A 37 3.00 -5.28 9.50
C GLY A 37 3.91 -4.50 8.54
N ILE A 38 3.45 -3.43 7.88
CA ILE A 38 4.29 -2.64 6.97
C ILE A 38 5.36 -1.91 7.78
N ASP A 39 6.60 -2.08 7.38
CA ASP A 39 7.72 -1.30 7.91
C ASP A 39 7.90 -0.01 7.10
N ASN A 40 7.52 1.11 7.73
CA ASN A 40 7.65 2.44 7.13
C ASN A 40 9.11 2.84 6.88
N VAL A 41 10.08 2.30 7.61
CA VAL A 41 11.51 2.66 7.45
C VAL A 41 12.09 2.02 6.20
N ASN A 42 11.69 0.78 5.93
CA ASN A 42 12.17 0.00 4.79
C ASN A 42 11.26 0.09 3.55
N THR A 43 10.20 0.91 3.61
CA THR A 43 9.35 1.18 2.45
C THR A 43 10.09 2.10 1.49
N THR A 44 10.28 1.67 0.25
CA THR A 44 10.98 2.44 -0.78
C THR A 44 10.03 2.87 -1.88
N LEU A 45 10.16 4.13 -2.29
CA LEU A 45 9.41 4.73 -3.39
C LEU A 45 10.36 4.99 -4.56
N SER A 46 9.97 4.51 -5.74
CA SER A 46 10.63 4.78 -7.01
C SER A 46 9.63 5.40 -7.98
N ASP A 47 10.11 6.03 -9.07
CA ASP A 47 9.24 6.67 -10.06
C ASP A 47 8.25 5.70 -10.73
N THR A 48 8.59 4.42 -10.75
CA THR A 48 7.84 3.37 -11.44
C THR A 48 7.28 2.30 -10.52
N SER A 49 7.62 2.30 -9.23
CA SER A 49 7.12 1.31 -8.28
C SER A 49 7.21 1.76 -6.82
N VAL A 50 6.36 1.16 -6.00
CA VAL A 50 6.39 1.27 -4.54
C VAL A 50 6.67 -0.12 -3.99
N CYS A 51 7.69 -0.24 -3.13
CA CYS A 51 8.03 -1.49 -2.45
C CYS A 51 7.75 -1.36 -0.96
N PHE A 52 6.78 -2.14 -0.48
CA PHE A 52 6.48 -2.29 0.95
C PHE A 52 7.21 -3.50 1.51
N LEU A 53 7.92 -3.33 2.63
CA LEU A 53 8.44 -4.46 3.40
C LEU A 53 7.45 -4.83 4.50
N ILE A 54 6.87 -6.01 4.43
CA ILE A 54 5.95 -6.51 5.45
C ILE A 54 6.76 -7.35 6.45
N VAL A 55 6.94 -6.82 7.67
CA VAL A 55 7.74 -7.38 8.77
C VAL A 55 6.80 -7.83 9.89
N ALA A 56 5.93 -8.80 9.60
CA ALA A 56 5.23 -9.66 10.57
C ALA A 56 4.09 -10.44 9.90
N PRO A 57 4.34 -11.28 8.89
CA PRO A 57 3.35 -12.28 8.54
C PRO A 57 3.16 -13.20 9.76
N LYS A 58 1.90 -13.55 10.04
CA LYS A 58 1.54 -14.54 11.08
C LYS A 58 2.28 -15.88 10.91
N GLU A 59 2.88 -16.10 9.75
CA GLU A 59 3.70 -17.22 9.37
C GLU A 59 5.17 -17.01 9.77
N LYS A 60 5.71 -17.95 10.55
CA LYS A 60 7.14 -18.01 10.89
C LYS A 60 7.77 -19.14 10.10
N ARG A 61 8.87 -18.87 9.38
CA ARG A 61 9.72 -19.94 8.82
C ARG A 61 10.87 -20.17 9.79
N GLN A 62 11.00 -21.41 10.26
CA GLN A 62 12.07 -21.81 11.19
C GLN A 62 12.15 -20.96 12.46
N GLY A 63 11.01 -20.48 12.96
CA GLY A 63 10.94 -19.65 14.19
C GLY A 63 11.27 -18.17 13.99
N ARG A 64 11.64 -17.73 12.79
CA ARG A 64 11.88 -16.32 12.48
C ARG A 64 10.66 -15.68 11.80
N PRO A 65 10.36 -14.40 12.08
CA PRO A 65 9.42 -13.62 11.26
C PRO A 65 9.90 -13.62 9.81
N ILE A 66 9.00 -13.83 8.86
CA ILE A 66 9.34 -13.80 7.44
C ILE A 66 9.22 -12.36 6.97
N GLU A 67 10.26 -11.82 6.36
CA GLU A 67 10.13 -10.55 5.65
C GLU A 67 9.53 -10.81 4.27
N ARG A 68 8.43 -10.13 3.96
CA ARG A 68 7.76 -10.26 2.66
C ARG A 68 7.80 -8.93 1.92
N PRO A 69 8.64 -8.78 0.89
CA PRO A 69 8.56 -7.62 0.02
C PRO A 69 7.30 -7.69 -0.84
N CYS A 70 6.58 -6.57 -0.96
CA CYS A 70 5.45 -6.38 -1.84
C CYS A 70 5.74 -5.19 -2.76
N GLU A 71 5.97 -5.46 -4.04
CA GLU A 71 6.20 -4.44 -5.05
C GLU A 71 4.91 -4.16 -5.82
N ILE A 72 4.49 -2.90 -5.84
CA ILE A 72 3.38 -2.42 -6.65
C ILE A 72 3.95 -1.49 -7.73
N LYS A 73 3.85 -1.93 -8.97
CA LYS A 73 4.35 -1.17 -10.12
C LYS A 73 3.29 -0.16 -10.59
N ALA A 74 3.77 0.99 -11.03
CA ALA A 74 2.95 1.97 -11.70
C ALA A 74 2.38 1.34 -12.98
N HIS A 75 1.06 1.42 -13.14
CA HIS A 75 0.43 0.99 -14.38
C HIS A 75 0.51 2.13 -15.39
N GLN A 76 0.80 1.81 -16.65
CA GLN A 76 0.79 2.80 -17.75
C GLN A 76 -0.59 3.45 -17.98
N ASN A 77 -1.65 2.87 -17.40
CA ASN A 77 -3.01 3.34 -17.55
C ASN A 77 -3.42 4.00 -16.24
N LYS A 78 -3.43 5.34 -16.23
CA LYS A 78 -3.82 6.15 -15.07
C LYS A 78 -5.25 5.89 -14.60
N LEU A 79 -6.13 5.33 -15.45
CA LEU A 79 -7.49 4.96 -15.05
C LEU A 79 -7.53 3.73 -14.14
N ILE A 80 -6.52 2.85 -14.23
CA ILE A 80 -6.44 1.60 -13.47
C ILE A 80 -5.69 1.84 -12.15
N TYR A 81 -4.86 2.89 -12.08
CA TYR A 81 -4.06 3.20 -10.90
C TYR A 81 -4.58 4.44 -10.16
N PRO A 82 -5.10 4.31 -8.94
CA PRO A 82 -5.77 5.40 -8.21
C PRO A 82 -4.83 6.39 -7.51
N LEU A 83 -3.52 6.27 -7.71
CA LEU A 83 -2.53 7.22 -7.21
C LEU A 83 -2.25 8.28 -8.28
N ASP A 84 -3.24 9.15 -8.55
CA ASP A 84 -2.94 10.47 -9.11
C ASP A 84 -2.58 11.37 -7.92
N VAL A 85 -1.30 11.72 -7.83
CA VAL A 85 -0.72 12.69 -6.87
C VAL A 85 -1.19 14.10 -7.25
#